data_AF-A0A3L7SR66-F1
#
_entry.id   AF-A0A3L7SR66-F1
#
_cell.length_a   1.000
_cell.length_b   1.000
_cell.length_c   1.000
_cell.angle_alpha   90.00
_cell.angle_beta   90.00
_cell.angle_gamma   90.00
#
_symmetry.space_group_name_H-M   'P 1'
#
loop_
_entity.id
_entity.type
_entity.pdbx_description
1 polymer ?
#
loop_
_entity_poly.entity_id
_entity_poly.type
_entity_poly.pdbx_seq_one_letter_code
_entity_poly.pdbx_strand_id
1 'polypeptide(L)'
;MTFGACRTLWACLAIIVGLTIPAAGDSAAPIELVHGGRLPGRVIETGDPAVVCVAAEMFAEPIEFVAAAVLQDGEAATAPPRLPGLPGRVGLLTSGAARLLGCLAADADGQLAWQPLGATRPVAFANTAASASIDYVGLDVVGGPGIALSRQGRSGDWTVVDMIADGPAARDGRLRIDERVATIAEGASGKPVDLATAKADAVRLLLVGPVGSMVRLGVSREAGTEEIVLVRDLQGRDDLAGAAAKDVLDRALAVQQTLGGQSTPRPATVHLITGESFACEVLGADEQTVRVGAGDRGELVIPGDSVRALELSSAGVRPILKQKLARLLTVPRTQQASPPTHVVRMAGGDYLRGRLVGIDAETVRFDMAGEVKPLPRRDVARVIRLATPDESPPHLRAALASLGGLPLVVVGGDGRRQAIAATGLRADAVVGDSPVLGPTTVPLAGAVKVLLGDAIEEASAAEPLPYAQWVRRPAAAAKASSDGRIP
;
A
#
# COMPACT_ATOMS: atom_id res chain seq x y z
N MET A 1 39.80 -43.62 9.75
CA MET A 1 39.16 -44.35 8.63
C MET A 1 39.18 -43.44 7.42
N THR A 2 39.62 -43.97 6.29
CA THR A 2 40.09 -43.28 5.08
C THR A 2 38.99 -42.51 4.33
N PHE A 3 39.11 -41.17 4.29
CA PHE A 3 38.47 -40.30 3.29
C PHE A 3 39.32 -40.37 2.01
N GLY A 4 38.92 -41.16 1.02
CA GLY A 4 39.74 -41.34 -0.19
C GLY A 4 39.03 -41.77 -1.47
N ALA A 5 37.71 -41.94 -1.46
CA ALA A 5 36.98 -42.42 -2.64
C ALA A 5 35.58 -41.80 -2.74
N CYS A 6 35.50 -40.47 -2.81
CA CYS A 6 34.25 -39.78 -3.13
C CYS A 6 34.52 -38.46 -3.89
N ARG A 7 35.41 -38.51 -4.89
CA ARG A 7 35.62 -37.39 -5.82
C ARG A 7 35.34 -37.76 -7.28
N THR A 8 35.39 -39.05 -7.63
CA THR A 8 35.25 -39.50 -9.02
C THR A 8 33.80 -39.78 -9.43
N LEU A 9 32.91 -40.04 -8.48
CA LEU A 9 31.45 -40.15 -8.73
C LEU A 9 30.76 -38.79 -8.91
N TRP A 10 31.44 -37.71 -8.53
CA TRP A 10 30.94 -36.33 -8.61
C TRP A 10 31.10 -35.69 -9.99
N ALA A 11 32.12 -36.11 -10.76
CA ALA A 11 32.30 -35.64 -12.12
C ALA A 11 31.24 -36.19 -13.09
N CYS A 12 30.54 -37.28 -12.74
CA CYS A 12 29.54 -37.90 -13.61
C CYS A 12 28.11 -37.37 -13.39
N LEU A 13 27.81 -36.75 -12.25
CA LEU A 13 26.47 -36.16 -12.00
C LEU A 13 26.38 -34.71 -12.50
N ALA A 14 27.49 -33.97 -12.51
CA ALA A 14 27.58 -32.63 -13.11
C ALA A 14 27.33 -32.63 -14.63
N ILE A 15 27.48 -33.77 -15.30
CA ILE A 15 27.34 -33.91 -16.76
C ILE A 15 25.87 -34.10 -17.20
N ILE A 16 24.97 -34.49 -16.31
CA ILE A 16 23.56 -34.76 -16.70
C ILE A 16 22.70 -33.48 -16.65
N VAL A 17 23.15 -32.42 -15.97
CA VAL A 17 22.37 -31.16 -15.80
C VAL A 17 23.10 -29.92 -16.33
N GLY A 18 24.32 -30.05 -16.90
CA GLY A 18 25.01 -28.91 -17.53
C GLY A 18 25.39 -27.76 -16.58
N LEU A 19 25.31 -27.95 -15.26
CA LEU A 19 25.68 -26.94 -14.27
C LEU A 19 27.19 -26.90 -14.10
N THR A 20 27.85 -25.95 -14.75
CA THR A 20 29.18 -25.51 -14.33
C THR A 20 29.05 -24.71 -13.03
N ILE A 21 29.09 -25.39 -11.88
CA ILE A 21 29.17 -24.70 -10.59
C ILE A 21 30.53 -24.00 -10.52
N PRO A 22 30.61 -22.66 -10.47
CA PRO A 22 31.87 -21.96 -10.32
C PRO A 22 32.53 -22.42 -9.01
N ALA A 23 33.83 -22.70 -9.06
CA ALA A 23 34.61 -23.02 -7.88
C ALA A 23 34.42 -21.91 -6.84
N ALA A 24 34.12 -22.28 -5.59
CA ALA A 24 33.78 -21.40 -4.49
C ALA A 24 34.74 -20.20 -4.37
N GLY A 25 34.35 -19.07 -4.96
CA GLY A 25 34.93 -17.75 -4.74
C GLY A 25 33.98 -16.94 -3.86
N ASP A 26 34.53 -16.13 -2.97
CA ASP A 26 33.80 -15.35 -1.95
C ASP A 26 32.79 -14.31 -2.49
N SER A 27 32.72 -14.11 -3.81
CA SER A 27 31.71 -13.26 -4.43
C SER A 27 30.68 -14.13 -5.14
N ALA A 28 29.56 -14.41 -4.45
CA ALA A 28 28.47 -15.16 -5.04
C ALA A 28 27.77 -14.31 -6.11
N ALA A 29 27.93 -14.70 -7.38
CA ALA A 29 27.15 -14.12 -8.48
C ALA A 29 25.64 -14.28 -8.18
N PRO A 30 24.81 -13.26 -8.48
CA PRO A 30 23.38 -13.35 -8.23
C PRO A 30 22.76 -14.46 -9.08
N ILE A 31 21.87 -15.24 -8.47
CA ILE A 31 21.12 -16.28 -9.15
C ILE A 31 19.98 -15.61 -9.91
N GLU A 32 19.92 -15.81 -11.22
CA GLU A 32 18.82 -15.32 -12.06
C GLU A 32 17.73 -16.38 -12.17
N LEU A 33 16.47 -15.94 -12.03
CA LEU A 33 15.30 -16.79 -12.10
C LEU A 33 14.57 -16.57 -13.43
N VAL A 34 13.92 -17.60 -13.97
CA VAL A 34 13.24 -17.57 -15.28
C VAL A 34 12.15 -16.51 -15.40
N HIS A 35 11.65 -16.01 -14.28
CA HIS A 35 10.64 -14.96 -14.20
C HIS A 35 11.25 -13.55 -14.01
N GLY A 36 12.54 -13.38 -14.28
CA GLY A 36 13.26 -12.12 -14.12
C GLY A 36 13.66 -11.78 -12.67
N GLY A 37 13.44 -12.71 -11.74
CA GLY A 37 13.92 -12.57 -10.36
C GLY A 37 15.44 -12.65 -10.28
N ARG A 38 16.02 -11.96 -9.29
CA ARG A 38 17.44 -11.99 -8.96
C ARG A 38 17.61 -12.19 -7.47
N LEU A 39 18.36 -13.21 -7.08
CA LEU A 39 18.61 -13.53 -5.67
C LEU A 39 20.12 -13.61 -5.41
N PRO A 40 20.72 -12.63 -4.70
CA PRO A 40 22.05 -12.81 -4.16
C PRO A 40 22.02 -13.91 -3.11
N GLY A 41 22.92 -14.88 -3.23
CA GLY A 41 22.96 -16.01 -2.31
C GLY A 41 23.92 -17.08 -2.77
N ARG A 42 24.18 -18.06 -1.90
CA ARG A 42 25.01 -19.21 -2.23
C ARG A 42 24.11 -20.39 -2.56
N VAL A 43 24.28 -20.96 -3.75
CA VAL A 43 23.70 -22.27 -4.06
C VAL A 43 24.32 -23.30 -3.12
N ILE A 44 23.49 -24.02 -2.40
CA ILE A 44 23.91 -25.14 -1.56
C ILE A 44 23.45 -26.43 -2.22
N GLU A 45 24.29 -27.46 -2.11
CA GLU A 45 24.01 -28.75 -2.71
C GLU A 45 22.77 -29.37 -2.08
N THR A 46 21.89 -29.86 -2.94
CA THR A 46 20.74 -30.68 -2.60
C THR A 46 21.03 -32.10 -3.05
N GLY A 47 20.63 -33.09 -2.25
CA GLY A 47 20.68 -34.50 -2.69
C GLY A 47 19.68 -34.82 -3.82
N ASP A 48 18.88 -33.84 -4.24
CA ASP A 48 17.85 -33.96 -5.28
C ASP A 48 18.17 -33.06 -6.48
N PRO A 49 18.46 -33.61 -7.67
CA PRO A 49 18.78 -32.83 -8.85
C PRO A 49 17.61 -31.98 -9.38
N ALA A 50 16.38 -32.22 -8.94
CA ALA A 50 15.21 -31.43 -9.32
C ALA A 50 15.02 -30.16 -8.49
N VAL A 51 15.82 -29.96 -7.44
CA VAL A 51 15.69 -28.84 -6.50
C VAL A 51 17.01 -28.09 -6.39
N VAL A 52 16.95 -26.76 -6.44
CA VAL A 52 18.09 -25.88 -6.17
C VAL A 52 17.82 -25.16 -4.85
N CYS A 53 18.69 -25.36 -3.86
CA CYS A 53 18.63 -24.64 -2.61
C CYS A 53 19.54 -23.41 -2.63
N VAL A 54 19.01 -22.27 -2.19
CA VAL A 54 19.73 -21.00 -2.15
C VAL A 54 19.71 -20.44 -0.73
N ALA A 55 20.87 -20.35 -0.10
CA ALA A 55 21.02 -19.62 1.16
C ALA A 55 21.20 -18.11 0.88
N ALA A 56 20.30 -17.28 1.42
CA ALA A 56 20.33 -15.83 1.26
C ALA A 56 20.08 -15.15 2.62
N GLU A 57 20.80 -14.06 2.90
CA GLU A 57 20.79 -13.40 4.22
C GLU A 57 19.43 -12.84 4.63
N MET A 58 18.56 -12.54 3.67
CA MET A 58 17.23 -11.98 3.92
C MET A 58 16.19 -13.01 4.41
N PHE A 59 16.51 -14.31 4.35
CA PHE A 59 15.62 -15.40 4.74
C PHE A 59 16.23 -16.24 5.85
N ALA A 60 15.38 -16.67 6.78
CA ALA A 60 15.82 -17.42 7.96
C ALA A 60 16.35 -18.82 7.60
N GLU A 61 15.93 -19.34 6.46
CA GLU A 61 16.30 -20.65 5.94
C GLU A 61 16.66 -20.56 4.44
N PRO A 62 17.39 -21.53 3.89
CA PRO A 62 17.57 -21.65 2.45
C PRO A 62 16.25 -21.79 1.70
N ILE A 63 16.16 -21.14 0.55
CA ILE A 63 15.00 -21.23 -0.34
C ILE A 63 15.18 -22.41 -1.29
N GLU A 64 14.16 -23.26 -1.37
CA GLU A 64 14.08 -24.36 -2.32
C GLU A 64 13.33 -23.93 -3.58
N PHE A 65 14.05 -23.88 -4.70
CA PHE A 65 13.47 -23.68 -6.03
C PHE A 65 13.39 -25.01 -6.78
N VAL A 66 12.34 -25.20 -7.57
CA VAL A 66 12.38 -26.22 -8.63
C VAL A 66 13.51 -25.84 -9.59
N ALA A 67 14.37 -26.77 -9.99
CA ALA A 67 15.54 -26.48 -10.84
C ALA A 67 15.18 -25.73 -12.13
N ALA A 68 14.01 -26.02 -12.70
CA ALA A 68 13.48 -25.32 -13.89
C ALA A 68 13.20 -23.81 -13.66
N ALA A 69 13.11 -23.34 -12.41
CA ALA A 69 12.89 -21.94 -12.09
C ALA A 69 14.19 -21.10 -12.12
N VAL A 70 15.36 -21.74 -12.21
CA VAL A 70 16.68 -21.10 -12.20
C VAL A 70 17.25 -21.07 -13.61
N LEU A 71 17.74 -19.91 -14.08
CA LEU A 71 18.43 -19.80 -15.37
C LEU A 71 19.85 -20.36 -15.25
N GLN A 72 20.22 -21.24 -16.17
CA GLN A 72 21.59 -21.73 -16.31
C GLN A 72 22.31 -20.91 -17.38
N ASP A 73 23.42 -20.27 -17.01
CA ASP A 73 24.43 -19.70 -17.92
C ASP A 73 23.91 -18.89 -19.12
N GLY A 74 22.84 -18.11 -18.92
CA GLY A 74 22.33 -17.16 -19.92
C GLY A 74 21.66 -17.78 -21.15
N GLU A 75 21.42 -19.09 -21.17
CA GLU A 75 20.59 -19.70 -22.23
C GLU A 75 19.11 -19.36 -21.98
N ALA A 76 18.52 -18.64 -22.93
CA ALA A 76 17.10 -18.37 -22.94
C ALA A 76 16.34 -19.69 -23.11
N ALA A 77 15.57 -20.08 -22.09
CA ALA A 77 14.71 -21.26 -22.15
C ALA A 77 13.79 -21.16 -23.38
N THR A 78 13.81 -22.20 -24.23
CA THR A 78 13.01 -22.28 -25.46
C THR A 78 11.50 -22.34 -25.20
N ALA A 79 11.08 -22.66 -23.98
CA ALA A 79 9.74 -22.41 -23.45
C ALA A 79 9.78 -22.28 -21.92
N PRO A 80 9.06 -21.30 -21.32
CA PRO A 80 9.05 -21.14 -19.87
C PRO A 80 8.34 -22.34 -19.21
N PRO A 81 8.93 -22.97 -18.18
CA PRO A 81 8.31 -24.06 -17.46
C PRO A 81 7.04 -23.58 -16.76
N ARG A 82 6.03 -24.47 -16.64
CA ARG A 82 4.84 -24.20 -15.83
C ARG A 82 5.25 -24.21 -14.36
N LEU A 83 5.37 -23.03 -13.76
CA LEU A 83 5.67 -22.89 -12.33
C LEU A 83 4.40 -23.12 -11.49
N PRO A 84 4.53 -23.62 -10.25
CA PRO A 84 3.42 -23.69 -9.31
C PRO A 84 2.75 -22.32 -9.13
N GLY A 85 1.42 -22.34 -9.05
CA GLY A 85 0.67 -21.14 -8.68
C GLY A 85 0.99 -20.69 -7.26
N LEU A 86 0.96 -19.38 -7.03
CA LEU A 86 1.16 -18.78 -5.71
C LEU A 86 -0.15 -18.78 -4.92
N PRO A 87 -0.12 -19.04 -3.59
CA PRO A 87 -1.33 -19.10 -2.77
C PRO A 87 -1.91 -17.72 -2.45
N GLY A 88 -1.13 -16.65 -2.62
CA GLY A 88 -1.50 -15.29 -2.24
C GLY A 88 -1.35 -14.28 -3.37
N ARG A 89 -1.58 -13.01 -3.02
CA ARG A 89 -1.42 -11.90 -3.94
C ARG A 89 0.05 -11.75 -4.35
N VAL A 90 0.30 -11.79 -5.66
CA VAL A 90 1.64 -11.63 -6.22
C VAL A 90 2.15 -10.20 -6.01
N GLY A 91 3.40 -10.08 -5.57
CA GLY A 91 4.13 -8.82 -5.45
C GLY A 91 5.61 -8.98 -5.81
N LEU A 92 6.34 -7.85 -5.85
CA LEU A 92 7.79 -7.83 -6.04
C LEU A 92 8.44 -7.49 -4.72
N LEU A 93 9.09 -8.48 -4.12
CA LEU A 93 9.96 -8.26 -2.98
C LEU A 93 11.30 -7.70 -3.47
N THR A 94 11.70 -6.55 -2.93
CA THR A 94 12.98 -5.91 -3.17
C THR A 94 13.72 -5.73 -1.84
N SER A 95 14.97 -6.16 -1.79
CA SER A 95 15.87 -6.02 -0.63
C SER A 95 17.31 -5.88 -1.10
N GLY A 96 17.87 -4.67 -1.05
CA GLY A 96 19.18 -4.38 -1.65
C GLY A 96 19.21 -4.72 -3.15
N ALA A 97 20.09 -5.64 -3.56
CA ALA A 97 20.16 -6.12 -4.95
C ALA A 97 19.16 -7.26 -5.26
N ALA A 98 18.53 -7.85 -4.25
CA ALA A 98 17.56 -8.93 -4.41
C ALA A 98 16.23 -8.39 -4.96
N ARG A 99 15.66 -9.09 -5.93
CA ARG A 99 14.35 -8.82 -6.55
C ARG A 99 13.65 -10.15 -6.81
N LEU A 100 12.57 -10.44 -6.10
CA LEU A 100 11.87 -11.72 -6.22
C LEU A 100 10.38 -11.48 -6.48
N LEU A 101 9.84 -12.12 -7.52
CA LEU A 101 8.39 -12.28 -7.65
C LEU A 101 7.94 -13.38 -6.71
N GLY A 102 6.76 -13.23 -6.13
CA GLY A 102 6.25 -14.15 -5.12
C GLY A 102 5.01 -13.59 -4.44
N CYS A 103 4.60 -14.18 -3.32
CA CYS A 103 3.54 -13.63 -2.49
C CYS A 103 3.88 -13.74 -1.00
N LEU A 104 3.22 -12.91 -0.19
CA LEU A 104 3.14 -13.17 1.25
C LEU A 104 2.31 -14.44 1.47
N ALA A 105 2.78 -15.29 2.37
CA ALA A 105 2.15 -16.54 2.74
C ALA A 105 2.37 -16.83 4.23
N ALA A 106 1.66 -17.82 4.76
CA ALA A 106 1.95 -18.38 6.07
C ALA A 106 2.91 -19.57 5.89
N ASP A 107 3.93 -19.69 6.75
CA ASP A 107 4.76 -20.90 6.80
C ASP A 107 4.05 -22.05 7.55
N ALA A 108 4.78 -23.14 7.80
CA ALA A 108 4.24 -24.32 8.50
C ALA A 108 3.77 -24.01 9.93
N ASP A 109 4.34 -22.99 10.58
CA ASP A 109 4.00 -22.53 11.92
C ASP A 109 2.97 -21.38 11.92
N GLY A 110 2.46 -21.01 10.75
CA GLY A 110 1.51 -19.91 10.58
C GLY A 110 2.15 -18.52 10.59
N GLN A 111 3.48 -18.43 10.65
CA GLN A 111 4.21 -17.17 10.69
C GLN A 111 4.23 -16.51 9.31
N LEU A 112 4.39 -15.18 9.30
CA LEU A 112 4.46 -14.41 8.06
C LEU A 112 5.75 -14.74 7.29
N ALA A 113 5.59 -15.22 6.08
CA ALA A 113 6.67 -15.66 5.21
C ALA A 113 6.49 -15.16 3.78
N TRP A 114 7.53 -15.34 2.96
CA TRP A 114 7.51 -15.06 1.54
C TRP A 114 7.61 -16.36 0.74
N GLN A 115 6.73 -16.56 -0.23
CA GLN A 115 6.85 -17.66 -1.20
C GLN A 115 7.26 -17.09 -2.56
N PRO A 116 8.54 -17.21 -2.97
CA PRO A 116 8.97 -16.86 -4.31
C PRO A 116 8.23 -17.67 -5.38
N LEU A 117 8.02 -17.08 -6.55
CA LEU A 117 7.47 -17.79 -7.71
C LEU A 117 8.42 -18.90 -8.15
N GLY A 118 7.93 -20.13 -8.21
CA GLY A 118 8.74 -21.32 -8.49
C GLY A 118 9.39 -21.97 -7.27
N ALA A 119 9.24 -21.39 -6.07
CA ALA A 119 9.62 -22.05 -4.83
C ALA A 119 8.57 -23.07 -4.41
N THR A 120 9.02 -24.17 -3.79
CA THR A 120 8.16 -25.28 -3.34
C THR A 120 7.41 -24.95 -2.05
N ARG A 121 7.96 -24.05 -1.23
CA ARG A 121 7.39 -23.64 0.05
C ARG A 121 7.67 -22.17 0.37
N PRO A 122 6.84 -21.54 1.21
CA PRO A 122 7.16 -20.24 1.81
C PRO A 122 8.37 -20.33 2.74
N VAL A 123 9.11 -19.22 2.85
CA VAL A 123 10.30 -19.07 3.68
C VAL A 123 10.18 -17.83 4.55
N ALA A 124 10.41 -17.98 5.85
CA ALA A 124 10.34 -16.90 6.82
C ALA A 124 11.44 -15.85 6.56
N PHE A 125 11.13 -14.57 6.84
CA PHE A 125 12.10 -13.50 6.78
C PHE A 125 13.16 -13.65 7.87
N ALA A 126 14.44 -13.44 7.53
CA ALA A 126 15.51 -13.43 8.52
C ALA A 126 15.49 -12.12 9.31
N ASN A 127 15.14 -12.21 10.60
CA ASN A 127 15.36 -11.17 11.60
C ASN A 127 14.69 -9.81 11.27
N THR A 128 14.44 -8.99 12.30
CA THR A 128 13.69 -7.73 12.16
C THR A 128 14.45 -6.62 11.43
N ALA A 129 15.68 -6.88 10.99
CA ALA A 129 16.61 -5.86 10.49
C ALA A 129 16.62 -5.68 8.97
N ALA A 130 16.26 -6.70 8.18
CA ALA A 130 16.39 -6.61 6.73
C ALA A 130 15.51 -5.47 6.16
N SER A 131 16.14 -4.53 5.44
CA SER A 131 15.43 -3.47 4.71
C SER A 131 14.79 -4.06 3.46
N ALA A 132 13.49 -4.29 3.50
CA ALA A 132 12.77 -4.88 2.38
C ALA A 132 11.45 -4.19 2.11
N SER A 133 11.05 -4.20 0.85
CA SER A 133 9.71 -3.74 0.45
C SER A 133 9.08 -4.69 -0.55
N ILE A 134 7.76 -4.83 -0.45
CA ILE A 134 6.96 -5.58 -1.40
C ILE A 134 6.08 -4.57 -2.13
N ASP A 135 6.39 -4.32 -3.39
CA ASP A 135 5.55 -3.48 -4.23
C ASP A 135 4.48 -4.35 -4.89
N TYR A 136 3.22 -4.01 -4.66
CA TYR A 136 2.07 -4.58 -5.36
C TYR A 136 1.65 -3.71 -6.56
N VAL A 137 2.33 -2.58 -6.77
CA VAL A 137 2.13 -1.63 -7.87
C VAL A 137 3.47 -1.45 -8.60
N GLY A 138 3.46 -1.56 -9.93
CA GLY A 138 4.63 -1.34 -10.80
C GLY A 138 5.20 -2.57 -11.50
N LEU A 139 4.66 -3.76 -11.23
CA LEU A 139 5.02 -5.01 -11.91
C LEU A 139 4.03 -5.34 -13.02
N ASP A 140 4.16 -4.78 -14.23
CA ASP A 140 3.29 -5.22 -15.33
C ASP A 140 1.79 -5.23 -14.90
N VAL A 141 1.45 -4.31 -13.98
CA VAL A 141 0.35 -4.52 -13.02
C VAL A 141 -0.98 -4.14 -13.62
N VAL A 142 -0.96 -3.47 -14.75
CA VAL A 142 -2.16 -2.95 -15.36
C VAL A 142 -2.61 -3.97 -16.39
N GLY A 143 -3.52 -4.81 -15.95
CA GLY A 143 -4.23 -5.73 -16.80
C GLY A 143 -5.52 -5.12 -17.32
N GLY A 144 -6.08 -5.76 -18.33
CA GLY A 144 -7.43 -5.47 -18.78
C GLY A 144 -8.21 -6.76 -19.00
N PRO A 145 -9.52 -6.66 -19.22
CA PRO A 145 -10.36 -7.79 -19.61
C PRO A 145 -10.18 -8.22 -21.07
N GLY A 146 -9.37 -7.49 -21.87
CA GLY A 146 -9.17 -7.81 -23.30
C GLY A 146 -10.32 -7.39 -24.19
N ILE A 147 -11.00 -6.29 -23.86
CA ILE A 147 -12.10 -5.73 -24.66
C ILE A 147 -11.94 -4.24 -24.87
N ALA A 148 -12.39 -3.75 -26.03
CA ALA A 148 -12.57 -2.33 -26.29
C ALA A 148 -14.06 -2.01 -26.35
N LEU A 149 -14.46 -0.95 -25.63
CA LEU A 149 -15.81 -0.41 -25.68
C LEU A 149 -15.85 0.89 -26.47
N SER A 150 -16.88 1.04 -27.30
CA SER A 150 -17.17 2.30 -27.99
C SER A 150 -18.65 2.64 -27.91
N ARG A 151 -18.96 3.94 -27.95
CA ARG A 151 -20.35 4.40 -28.09
C ARG A 151 -20.77 4.24 -29.54
N GLN A 152 -21.82 3.46 -29.78
CA GLN A 152 -22.39 3.29 -31.11
C GLN A 152 -23.83 3.80 -31.21
N GLY A 153 -24.19 4.23 -32.42
CA GLY A 153 -25.56 4.64 -32.77
C GLY A 153 -26.03 5.95 -32.14
N ARG A 154 -27.31 6.28 -32.37
CA ARG A 154 -27.97 7.48 -31.81
C ARG A 154 -28.33 7.32 -30.33
N SER A 155 -28.41 6.09 -29.82
CA SER A 155 -28.70 5.82 -28.41
C SER A 155 -27.52 6.14 -27.50
N GLY A 156 -26.28 6.14 -28.04
CA GLY A 156 -25.07 6.45 -27.27
C GLY A 156 -24.66 5.32 -26.33
N ASP A 157 -25.07 4.09 -26.62
CA ASP A 157 -24.81 2.91 -25.82
C ASP A 157 -23.38 2.41 -26.01
N TRP A 158 -22.78 1.92 -24.92
CA TRP A 158 -21.46 1.29 -24.96
C TRP A 158 -21.58 -0.14 -25.47
N THR A 159 -20.85 -0.45 -26.54
CA THR A 159 -20.83 -1.77 -27.18
C THR A 159 -19.40 -2.29 -27.26
N VAL A 160 -19.24 -3.62 -27.19
CA VAL A 160 -17.96 -4.28 -27.42
C VAL A 160 -17.63 -4.19 -28.90
N VAL A 161 -16.60 -3.41 -29.24
CA VAL A 161 -16.20 -3.21 -30.65
C VAL A 161 -14.98 -4.02 -31.04
N ASP A 162 -14.20 -4.45 -30.05
CA ASP A 162 -13.02 -5.27 -30.28
C ASP A 162 -12.74 -6.17 -29.07
N MET A 163 -12.04 -7.26 -29.33
CA MET A 163 -11.64 -8.24 -28.34
C MET A 163 -10.25 -8.78 -28.66
N ILE A 164 -9.34 -8.69 -27.68
CA ILE A 164 -7.96 -9.13 -27.87
C ILE A 164 -7.93 -10.65 -27.93
N ALA A 165 -7.33 -11.19 -28.99
CA ALA A 165 -7.09 -12.63 -29.14
C ALA A 165 -6.33 -13.16 -27.92
N ASP A 166 -6.79 -14.28 -27.37
CA ASP A 166 -6.29 -14.88 -26.13
C ASP A 166 -6.38 -13.99 -24.87
N GLY A 167 -7.06 -12.84 -24.92
CA GLY A 167 -7.36 -12.02 -23.74
C GLY A 167 -8.44 -12.64 -22.83
N PRO A 168 -8.62 -12.16 -21.58
CA PRO A 168 -9.56 -12.74 -20.62
C PRO A 168 -10.98 -12.92 -21.14
N ALA A 169 -11.55 -11.92 -21.81
CA ALA A 169 -12.89 -12.00 -22.38
C ALA A 169 -12.98 -13.03 -23.52
N ALA A 170 -11.96 -13.10 -24.38
CA ALA A 170 -11.92 -14.08 -25.48
C ALA A 170 -11.83 -15.51 -24.95
N ARG A 171 -11.01 -15.74 -23.92
CA ARG A 171 -10.89 -17.06 -23.27
C ARG A 171 -12.13 -17.46 -22.49
N ASP A 172 -12.85 -16.49 -21.91
CA ASP A 172 -14.12 -16.72 -21.22
C ASP A 172 -15.27 -17.06 -22.17
N GLY A 173 -15.34 -16.39 -23.33
CA GLY A 173 -16.25 -16.72 -24.43
C GLY A 173 -17.73 -16.38 -24.21
N ARG A 174 -18.14 -15.88 -23.03
CA ARG A 174 -19.52 -15.46 -22.77
C ARG A 174 -19.87 -14.10 -23.35
N LEU A 175 -18.88 -13.22 -23.51
CA LEU A 175 -19.04 -11.89 -24.11
C LEU A 175 -18.79 -11.96 -25.62
N ARG A 176 -19.54 -11.19 -26.41
CA ARG A 176 -19.39 -11.13 -27.88
C ARG A 176 -19.22 -9.69 -28.37
N ILE A 177 -18.62 -9.55 -29.54
CA ILE A 177 -18.62 -8.28 -30.29
C ILE A 177 -20.07 -7.87 -30.56
N ASP A 178 -20.32 -6.56 -30.54
CA ASP A 178 -21.62 -5.89 -30.66
C ASP A 178 -22.56 -6.01 -29.45
N GLU A 179 -22.16 -6.71 -28.38
CA GLU A 179 -22.96 -6.73 -27.14
C GLU A 179 -22.87 -5.40 -26.39
N ARG A 180 -24.01 -4.99 -25.81
CA ARG A 180 -24.14 -3.74 -25.05
C ARG A 180 -23.71 -3.93 -23.60
N VAL A 181 -22.78 -3.11 -23.13
CA VAL A 181 -22.37 -3.05 -21.71
C VAL A 181 -23.05 -1.86 -21.05
N ALA A 182 -23.92 -2.12 -20.07
CA ALA A 182 -24.66 -1.10 -19.33
C ALA A 182 -23.93 -0.63 -18.06
N THR A 183 -23.22 -1.55 -17.39
CA THR A 183 -22.53 -1.23 -16.13
C THR A 183 -21.15 -1.88 -16.03
N ILE A 184 -20.25 -1.25 -15.26
CA ILE A 184 -18.96 -1.84 -14.85
C ILE A 184 -18.83 -1.74 -13.33
N ALA A 185 -18.40 -2.82 -12.68
CA ALA A 185 -18.10 -2.88 -11.25
C ALA A 185 -16.71 -3.49 -10.99
N GLU A 186 -16.05 -3.01 -9.95
CA GLU A 186 -14.76 -3.52 -9.48
C GLU A 186 -14.91 -4.62 -8.43
N GLY A 187 -14.07 -5.64 -8.51
CA GLY A 187 -13.99 -6.70 -7.50
C GLY A 187 -15.31 -7.47 -7.31
N ALA A 188 -15.38 -8.23 -6.23
CA ALA A 188 -16.56 -9.05 -5.93
C ALA A 188 -17.77 -8.22 -5.42
N SER A 189 -17.52 -7.06 -4.81
CA SER A 189 -18.53 -6.29 -4.07
C SER A 189 -18.62 -4.80 -4.47
N GLY A 190 -17.86 -4.35 -5.46
CA GLY A 190 -17.90 -2.94 -5.88
C GLY A 190 -19.24 -2.55 -6.49
N LYS A 191 -19.72 -1.35 -6.18
CA LYS A 191 -21.00 -0.85 -6.72
C LYS A 191 -20.93 -0.70 -8.25
N PRO A 192 -21.92 -1.22 -9.01
CA PRO A 192 -21.99 -1.01 -10.45
C PRO A 192 -22.09 0.46 -10.81
N VAL A 193 -21.24 0.90 -11.74
CA VAL A 193 -21.24 2.23 -12.33
C VAL A 193 -22.05 2.18 -13.62
N ASP A 194 -23.09 3.03 -13.70
CA ASP A 194 -23.89 3.21 -14.93
C ASP A 194 -23.08 3.95 -16.00
N LEU A 195 -22.95 3.32 -17.18
CA LEU A 195 -22.16 3.87 -18.28
C LEU A 195 -22.93 4.87 -19.17
N ALA A 196 -24.25 5.00 -19.02
CA ALA A 196 -25.07 5.88 -19.84
C ALA A 196 -24.60 7.35 -19.82
N THR A 197 -24.04 7.78 -18.68
CA THR A 197 -23.51 9.15 -18.49
C THR A 197 -21.98 9.20 -18.44
N ALA A 198 -21.31 8.06 -18.45
CA ALA A 198 -19.85 8.00 -18.35
C ALA A 198 -19.18 8.48 -19.64
N LYS A 199 -18.09 9.25 -19.48
CA LYS A 199 -17.21 9.66 -20.59
C LYS A 199 -16.32 8.50 -21.03
N ALA A 200 -15.88 8.52 -22.28
CA ALA A 200 -15.03 7.46 -22.86
C ALA A 200 -13.78 7.16 -22.03
N ASP A 201 -13.06 8.18 -21.60
CA ASP A 201 -11.85 8.01 -20.78
C ASP A 201 -12.18 7.34 -19.44
N ALA A 202 -13.32 7.67 -18.82
CA ALA A 202 -13.74 7.05 -17.57
C ALA A 202 -14.10 5.57 -17.78
N VAL A 203 -14.79 5.23 -18.88
CA VAL A 203 -15.10 3.83 -19.21
C VAL A 203 -13.83 3.02 -19.46
N ARG A 204 -12.88 3.56 -20.23
CA ARG A 204 -11.57 2.91 -20.44
C ARG A 204 -10.85 2.67 -19.11
N LEU A 205 -10.84 3.67 -18.23
CA LEU A 205 -10.22 3.56 -16.91
C LEU A 205 -10.92 2.54 -16.00
N LEU A 206 -12.24 2.35 -16.09
CA LEU A 206 -12.97 1.31 -15.34
C LEU A 206 -12.66 -0.11 -15.82
N LEU A 207 -12.30 -0.31 -17.08
CA LEU A 207 -11.89 -1.63 -17.58
C LEU A 207 -10.48 -2.00 -17.11
N VAL A 208 -9.68 -1.01 -16.74
CA VAL A 208 -8.28 -1.17 -16.42
C VAL A 208 -8.10 -1.34 -14.90
N GLY A 209 -7.23 -2.26 -14.49
CA GLY A 209 -6.98 -2.50 -13.08
C GLY A 209 -5.81 -3.44 -12.83
N PRO A 210 -5.53 -3.79 -11.56
CA PRO A 210 -4.45 -4.72 -11.23
C PRO A 210 -4.60 -6.06 -11.97
N VAL A 211 -3.52 -6.64 -12.50
CA VAL A 211 -3.51 -8.03 -12.98
C VAL A 211 -3.95 -8.95 -11.84
N GLY A 212 -4.82 -9.91 -12.13
CA GLY A 212 -5.47 -10.78 -11.15
C GLY A 212 -6.69 -10.15 -10.45
N SER A 213 -6.96 -8.86 -10.63
CA SER A 213 -8.19 -8.25 -10.10
C SER A 213 -9.41 -8.62 -10.94
N MET A 214 -10.57 -8.66 -10.29
CA MET A 214 -11.84 -8.94 -10.95
C MET A 214 -12.51 -7.65 -11.46
N VAL A 215 -13.11 -7.73 -12.64
CA VAL A 215 -14.05 -6.75 -13.18
C VAL A 215 -15.37 -7.43 -13.50
N ARG A 216 -16.49 -6.78 -13.19
CA ARG A 216 -17.84 -7.27 -13.46
C ARG A 216 -18.50 -6.36 -14.48
N LEU A 217 -18.99 -6.94 -15.56
CA LEU A 217 -19.64 -6.25 -16.67
C LEU A 217 -21.12 -6.60 -16.66
N GLY A 218 -22.01 -5.61 -16.49
CA GLY A 218 -23.43 -5.80 -16.69
C GLY A 218 -23.78 -5.63 -18.16
N VAL A 219 -24.00 -6.74 -18.86
CA VAL A 219 -24.28 -6.81 -20.31
C VAL A 219 -25.79 -6.86 -20.53
N SER A 220 -26.31 -5.95 -21.36
CA SER A 220 -27.73 -5.90 -21.70
C SER A 220 -28.05 -6.84 -22.87
N ARG A 221 -28.93 -7.80 -22.62
CA ARG A 221 -29.47 -8.77 -23.60
C ARG A 221 -30.99 -8.63 -23.68
N GLU A 222 -31.64 -9.29 -24.65
CA GLU A 222 -33.10 -9.27 -24.80
C GLU A 222 -33.84 -9.77 -23.55
N ALA A 223 -33.24 -10.71 -22.81
CA ALA A 223 -33.81 -11.28 -21.58
C ALA A 223 -33.53 -10.47 -20.30
N GLY A 224 -32.79 -9.35 -20.39
CA GLY A 224 -32.39 -8.52 -19.26
C GLY A 224 -30.89 -8.27 -19.18
N THR A 225 -30.42 -7.82 -18.01
CA THR A 225 -29.00 -7.58 -17.76
C THR A 225 -28.36 -8.82 -17.14
N GLU A 226 -27.29 -9.33 -17.77
CA GLU A 226 -26.47 -10.42 -17.27
C GLU A 226 -25.13 -9.88 -16.75
N GLU A 227 -24.64 -10.41 -15.63
CA GLU A 227 -23.34 -10.02 -15.08
C GLU A 227 -22.25 -11.02 -15.49
N ILE A 228 -21.21 -10.53 -16.17
CA ILE A 228 -20.03 -11.31 -16.54
C ILE A 228 -18.85 -10.88 -15.68
N VAL A 229 -18.24 -11.83 -14.97
CA VAL A 229 -17.06 -11.60 -14.13
C VAL A 229 -15.81 -12.06 -14.89
N LEU A 230 -14.84 -11.15 -15.05
CA LEU A 230 -13.57 -11.41 -15.72
C LEU A 230 -12.41 -11.11 -14.77
N VAL A 231 -11.33 -11.86 -14.88
CA VAL A 231 -10.06 -11.59 -14.18
C VAL A 231 -9.13 -10.90 -15.16
N ARG A 232 -8.66 -9.70 -14.79
CA ARG A 232 -7.75 -8.91 -15.62
C ARG A 232 -6.39 -9.59 -15.71
N ASP A 233 -5.79 -9.58 -16.89
CA ASP A 233 -4.40 -10.02 -17.06
C ASP A 233 -3.65 -9.14 -18.06
N LEU A 234 -2.39 -9.52 -18.31
CA LEU A 234 -1.51 -8.80 -19.22
C LEU A 234 -1.90 -8.88 -20.68
N GLN A 235 -2.48 -10.00 -21.09
CA GLN A 235 -2.94 -10.24 -22.46
C GLN A 235 -4.19 -9.42 -22.78
N GLY A 236 -4.98 -9.07 -21.76
CA GLY A 236 -6.16 -8.23 -21.92
C GLY A 236 -5.89 -6.72 -21.96
N ARG A 237 -4.63 -6.30 -22.05
CA ARG A 237 -4.23 -4.90 -22.09
C ARG A 237 -4.37 -4.35 -23.52
N ASP A 238 -5.26 -3.37 -23.71
CA ASP A 238 -5.34 -2.54 -24.93
C ASP A 238 -4.04 -1.72 -25.11
N ASP A 239 -3.88 -1.01 -26.23
CA ASP A 239 -2.73 -0.20 -26.69
C ASP A 239 -2.33 0.98 -25.76
N LEU A 240 -2.43 0.81 -24.45
CA LEU A 240 -1.83 1.62 -23.39
C LEU A 240 -0.30 1.46 -23.38
N ALA A 241 0.31 1.58 -24.56
CA ALA A 241 1.73 1.73 -24.77
C ALA A 241 2.10 3.19 -24.44
N GLY A 242 2.97 3.39 -23.45
CA GLY A 242 3.70 4.67 -23.32
C GLY A 242 3.15 5.75 -22.38
N ALA A 243 2.29 5.42 -21.42
CA ALA A 243 2.12 6.24 -20.21
C ALA A 243 2.49 5.39 -18.98
N ALA A 244 3.13 5.98 -17.96
CA ALA A 244 3.51 5.26 -16.76
C ALA A 244 2.27 4.52 -16.23
N ALA A 245 2.29 3.18 -16.24
CA ALA A 245 1.15 2.34 -15.88
C ALA A 245 0.55 2.73 -14.52
N LYS A 246 1.39 3.25 -13.64
CA LYS A 246 1.04 3.93 -12.39
C LYS A 246 0.03 5.06 -12.57
N ASP A 247 0.28 6.03 -13.45
CA ASP A 247 -0.61 7.17 -13.68
C ASP A 247 -1.98 6.76 -14.25
N VAL A 248 -2.01 5.66 -15.00
CA VAL A 248 -3.27 5.10 -15.52
C VAL A 248 -4.05 4.43 -14.38
N LEU A 249 -3.39 3.63 -13.54
CA LEU A 249 -4.01 2.98 -12.40
C LEU A 249 -4.50 4.00 -11.36
N ASP A 250 -3.70 5.01 -11.03
CA ASP A 250 -4.07 6.06 -10.09
C ASP A 250 -5.29 6.85 -10.59
N ARG A 251 -5.34 7.15 -11.90
CA ARG A 251 -6.52 7.76 -12.53
C ARG A 251 -7.73 6.83 -12.53
N ALA A 252 -7.54 5.54 -12.74
CA ALA A 252 -8.62 4.55 -12.69
C ALA A 252 -9.25 4.48 -11.29
N LEU A 253 -8.42 4.36 -10.26
CA LEU A 253 -8.85 4.37 -8.86
C LEU A 253 -9.59 5.68 -8.51
N ALA A 254 -9.09 6.84 -8.94
CA ALA A 254 -9.73 8.12 -8.70
C ALA A 254 -11.11 8.24 -9.41
N VAL A 255 -11.22 7.77 -10.65
CA VAL A 255 -12.48 7.74 -11.40
C VAL A 255 -13.49 6.81 -10.74
N GLN A 256 -13.07 5.63 -10.32
CA GLN A 256 -13.90 4.66 -9.59
C GLN A 256 -14.46 5.26 -8.29
N GLN A 257 -13.61 5.93 -7.51
CA GLN A 257 -14.02 6.61 -6.28
C GLN A 257 -15.04 7.72 -6.53
N THR A 258 -14.91 8.43 -7.65
CA THR A 258 -15.81 9.53 -8.01
C THR A 258 -17.16 9.02 -8.51
N LEU A 259 -17.15 8.01 -9.39
CA LEU A 259 -18.35 7.47 -10.04
C LEU A 259 -19.12 6.47 -9.17
N GLY A 260 -18.45 5.84 -8.20
CA GLY A 260 -19.06 4.96 -7.20
C GLY A 260 -20.13 5.63 -6.34
N GLY A 261 -20.30 6.96 -6.44
CA GLY A 261 -21.60 7.61 -6.27
C GLY A 261 -22.36 7.15 -5.03
N GLN A 262 -21.69 7.22 -3.88
CA GLN A 262 -22.25 7.34 -2.54
C GLN A 262 -21.05 7.58 -1.62
N SER A 263 -20.81 8.84 -1.29
CA SER A 263 -20.07 9.16 -0.07
C SER A 263 -20.98 8.77 1.08
N THR A 264 -21.08 7.47 1.38
CA THR A 264 -21.33 7.06 2.76
C THR A 264 -20.39 7.92 3.60
N PRO A 265 -20.85 8.58 4.67
CA PRO A 265 -19.99 9.39 5.53
C PRO A 265 -18.72 8.60 5.78
N ARG A 266 -17.60 9.05 5.19
CA ARG A 266 -16.37 8.29 5.32
C ARG A 266 -16.09 8.30 6.82
N PRO A 267 -15.87 7.14 7.45
CA PRO A 267 -15.49 7.11 8.85
C PRO A 267 -14.33 8.09 9.05
N ALA A 268 -14.34 8.77 10.20
CA ALA A 268 -13.29 9.68 10.56
C ALA A 268 -11.93 8.96 10.46
N THR A 269 -10.87 9.71 10.16
CA THR A 269 -9.51 9.15 10.09
C THR A 269 -8.67 9.75 11.20
N VAL A 270 -8.05 8.89 12.00
CA VAL A 270 -7.02 9.30 12.94
C VAL A 270 -5.68 9.14 12.26
N HIS A 271 -4.84 10.17 12.34
CA HIS A 271 -3.44 10.14 11.91
C HIS A 271 -2.56 10.18 13.15
N LEU A 272 -1.66 9.23 13.30
CA LEU A 272 -0.71 9.15 14.39
C LEU A 272 0.58 9.92 14.07
N ILE A 273 1.32 10.30 15.09
CA ILE A 273 2.62 10.98 14.93
C ILE A 273 3.67 10.09 14.24
N THR A 274 3.50 8.77 14.30
CA THR A 274 4.30 7.75 13.59
C THR A 274 3.99 7.69 12.09
N GLY A 275 2.99 8.43 11.62
CA GLY A 275 2.56 8.43 10.22
C GLY A 275 1.49 7.40 9.87
N GLU A 276 1.14 6.53 10.82
CA GLU A 276 0.02 5.60 10.69
C GLU A 276 -1.31 6.33 10.58
N SER A 277 -2.28 5.71 9.91
CA SER A 277 -3.64 6.19 9.88
C SER A 277 -4.66 5.07 9.69
N PHE A 278 -5.80 5.21 10.35
CA PHE A 278 -6.89 4.24 10.28
C PHE A 278 -8.24 4.93 10.35
N ALA A 279 -9.22 4.30 9.72
CA ALA A 279 -10.60 4.71 9.75
C ALA A 279 -11.26 4.27 11.06
N CYS A 280 -12.04 5.16 11.68
CA CYS A 280 -12.77 4.88 12.92
C CYS A 280 -13.93 5.87 13.09
N GLU A 281 -14.76 5.63 14.11
CA GLU A 281 -15.68 6.65 14.62
C GLU A 281 -14.98 7.41 15.76
N VAL A 282 -14.87 8.74 15.67
CA VAL A 282 -14.36 9.52 16.81
C VAL A 282 -15.50 9.74 17.81
N LEU A 283 -15.47 9.10 18.97
CA LEU A 283 -16.50 9.23 20.00
C LEU A 283 -16.30 10.51 20.81
N GLY A 284 -15.05 10.85 21.08
CA GLY A 284 -14.66 12.11 21.69
C GLY A 284 -13.16 12.30 21.69
N ALA A 285 -12.71 13.51 21.99
CA ALA A 285 -11.29 13.82 22.14
C ALA A 285 -11.10 15.03 23.03
N ASP A 286 -9.98 15.12 23.71
CA ASP A 286 -9.49 16.32 24.39
C ASP A 286 -7.98 16.46 24.16
N GLU A 287 -7.30 17.27 24.95
CA GLU A 287 -5.85 17.45 24.81
C GLU A 287 -5.05 16.19 25.22
N GLN A 288 -5.61 15.33 26.07
CA GLN A 288 -4.91 14.19 26.65
C GLN A 288 -5.26 12.86 25.97
N THR A 289 -6.48 12.72 25.46
CA THR A 289 -6.97 11.45 24.93
C THR A 289 -7.86 11.62 23.71
N VAL A 290 -7.87 10.61 22.84
CA VAL A 290 -8.81 10.45 21.74
C VAL A 290 -9.52 9.11 21.91
N ARG A 291 -10.85 9.15 22.04
CA ARG A 291 -11.71 7.98 22.17
C ARG A 291 -12.30 7.65 20.80
N VAL A 292 -12.08 6.43 20.33
CA VAL A 292 -12.55 5.99 19.01
C VAL A 292 -13.33 4.68 19.08
N GLY A 293 -14.39 4.55 18.28
CA GLY A 293 -15.02 3.29 17.97
C GLY A 293 -14.28 2.61 16.83
N ALA A 294 -13.71 1.44 17.10
CA ALA A 294 -12.93 0.64 16.16
C ALA A 294 -13.73 -0.59 15.66
N GLY A 295 -14.99 -0.37 15.28
CA GLY A 295 -15.86 -1.42 14.74
C GLY A 295 -16.11 -2.54 15.75
N ASP A 296 -15.68 -3.75 15.41
CA ASP A 296 -15.83 -4.97 16.20
C ASP A 296 -14.98 -4.98 17.49
N ARG A 297 -13.94 -4.15 17.57
CA ARG A 297 -13.07 -4.03 18.75
C ARG A 297 -13.65 -3.18 19.87
N GLY A 298 -14.78 -2.52 19.63
CA GLY A 298 -15.39 -1.60 20.59
C GLY A 298 -14.63 -0.28 20.69
N GLU A 299 -14.60 0.29 21.89
CA GLU A 299 -14.00 1.59 22.15
C GLU A 299 -12.50 1.46 22.50
N LEU A 300 -11.67 2.29 21.85
CA LEU A 300 -10.24 2.44 22.12
C LEU A 300 -9.94 3.84 22.62
N VAL A 301 -9.02 3.96 23.57
CA VAL A 301 -8.52 5.23 24.10
C VAL A 301 -7.06 5.41 23.69
N ILE A 302 -6.79 6.44 22.91
CA ILE A 302 -5.48 6.74 22.35
C ILE A 302 -4.90 7.98 23.05
N PRO A 303 -3.63 7.97 23.49
CA PRO A 303 -2.99 9.17 24.02
C PRO A 303 -2.99 10.31 23.00
N GLY A 304 -3.40 11.51 23.43
CA GLY A 304 -3.55 12.69 22.57
C GLY A 304 -2.22 13.18 21.99
N ASP A 305 -1.11 12.95 22.69
CA ASP A 305 0.24 13.24 22.21
C ASP A 305 0.68 12.32 21.05
N SER A 306 0.10 11.12 20.96
CA SER A 306 0.33 10.15 19.88
C SER A 306 -0.47 10.47 18.62
N VAL A 307 -1.44 11.38 18.69
CA VAL A 307 -2.29 11.78 17.57
C VAL A 307 -1.74 13.04 16.89
N ARG A 308 -1.50 12.97 15.59
CA ARG A 308 -1.11 14.10 14.75
C ARG A 308 -2.33 14.87 14.23
N ALA A 309 -3.37 14.17 13.79
CA ALA A 309 -4.58 14.82 13.27
C ALA A 309 -5.81 13.91 13.35
N LEU A 310 -6.98 14.55 13.43
CA LEU A 310 -8.29 13.95 13.25
C LEU A 310 -8.93 14.53 11.99
N GLU A 311 -9.26 13.68 11.02
CA GLU A 311 -10.11 14.04 9.88
C GLU A 311 -11.54 13.60 10.17
N LEU A 312 -12.42 14.55 10.50
CA LEU A 312 -13.81 14.27 10.91
C LEU A 312 -14.77 14.21 9.73
N SER A 313 -14.39 14.78 8.58
CA SER A 313 -15.15 14.69 7.33
C SER A 313 -14.24 14.70 6.10
N SER A 314 -14.75 14.16 5.00
CA SER A 314 -14.08 14.06 3.70
C SER A 314 -14.01 15.38 2.92
N ALA A 315 -14.16 16.53 3.59
CA ALA A 315 -14.18 17.83 2.93
C ALA A 315 -12.96 18.01 2.02
N GLY A 316 -13.22 18.35 0.75
CA GLY A 316 -12.22 18.36 -0.32
C GLY A 316 -10.90 19.02 0.09
N VAL A 317 -9.78 18.39 -0.29
CA VAL A 317 -8.44 18.92 -0.03
C VAL A 317 -8.22 20.13 -0.94
N ARG A 318 -8.46 21.34 -0.45
CA ARG A 318 -7.97 22.55 -1.11
C ARG A 318 -6.55 22.81 -0.62
N PRO A 319 -5.55 22.93 -1.51
CA PRO A 319 -4.20 23.29 -1.11
C PRO A 319 -4.20 24.62 -0.34
N ILE A 320 -3.47 24.65 0.78
CA ILE A 320 -3.26 25.88 1.53
C ILE A 320 -2.13 26.69 0.90
N LEU A 321 -2.35 27.99 0.68
CA LEU A 321 -1.31 28.89 0.20
C LEU A 321 -0.13 28.93 1.20
N LYS A 322 1.10 28.89 0.71
CA LYS A 322 2.34 28.89 1.52
C LYS A 322 2.35 30.03 2.57
N GLN A 323 1.90 31.22 2.17
CA GLN A 323 1.81 32.38 3.07
C GLN A 323 0.78 32.19 4.18
N LYS A 324 -0.39 31.60 3.88
CA LYS A 324 -1.43 31.30 4.86
C LYS A 324 -0.93 30.25 5.86
N LEU A 325 -0.26 29.21 5.38
CA LEU A 325 0.39 28.20 6.22
C LEU A 325 1.43 28.83 7.16
N ALA A 326 2.36 29.63 6.63
CA ALA A 326 3.39 30.29 7.44
C ALA A 326 2.79 31.13 8.59
N ARG A 327 1.68 31.84 8.33
CA ARG A 327 0.95 32.61 9.36
C ARG A 327 0.34 31.72 10.44
N LEU A 328 -0.26 30.58 10.06
CA LEU A 328 -0.82 29.62 11.02
C LEU A 328 0.26 28.98 11.89
N LEU A 329 1.45 28.73 11.35
CA LEU A 329 2.55 28.12 12.10
C LEU A 329 3.29 29.11 13.01
N THR A 330 3.18 30.42 12.77
CA THR A 330 3.91 31.44 13.56
C THR A 330 3.23 31.73 14.90
N VAL A 331 3.84 31.32 16.01
CA VAL A 331 3.36 31.60 17.37
C VAL A 331 3.49 33.11 17.67
N PRO A 332 2.36 33.82 17.93
CA PRO A 332 2.39 35.23 18.29
C PRO A 332 3.16 35.47 19.58
N ARG A 333 3.86 36.61 19.68
CA ARG A 333 4.63 36.97 20.88
C ARG A 333 3.79 36.98 22.15
N THR A 334 2.56 37.50 22.06
CA THR A 334 1.60 37.54 23.17
C THR A 334 1.12 36.16 23.64
N GLN A 335 1.31 35.12 22.83
CA GLN A 335 0.92 33.74 23.14
C GLN A 335 2.12 32.85 23.47
N GLN A 336 3.33 33.40 23.65
CA GLN A 336 4.51 32.57 23.94
C GLN A 336 4.40 31.79 25.25
N ALA A 337 3.76 32.36 26.28
CA ALA A 337 3.55 31.70 27.57
C ALA A 337 2.47 30.59 27.50
N SER A 338 1.60 30.64 26.50
CA SER A 338 0.52 29.65 26.31
C SER A 338 0.28 29.45 24.81
N PRO A 339 1.22 28.77 24.12
CA PRO A 339 1.19 28.71 22.66
C PRO A 339 0.03 27.85 22.18
N PRO A 340 -0.59 28.18 21.03
CA PRO A 340 -1.60 27.33 20.44
C PRO A 340 -1.01 25.95 20.12
N THR A 341 -1.75 24.90 20.43
CA THR A 341 -1.35 23.50 20.25
C THR A 341 -1.99 22.87 19.02
N HIS A 342 -3.04 23.48 18.47
CA HIS A 342 -3.85 22.91 17.40
C HIS A 342 -4.27 23.93 16.34
N VAL A 343 -4.62 23.41 15.17
CA VAL A 343 -5.33 24.12 14.10
C VAL A 343 -6.58 23.33 13.73
N VAL A 344 -7.72 24.00 13.71
CA VAL A 344 -8.97 23.47 13.19
C VAL A 344 -9.16 23.95 11.76
N ARG A 345 -9.48 23.03 10.85
CA ARG A 345 -9.92 23.35 9.48
C ARG A 345 -11.43 23.12 9.40
N MET A 346 -12.17 24.16 9.02
CA MET A 346 -13.60 24.06 8.77
C MET A 346 -13.87 23.42 7.40
N ALA A 347 -15.05 22.82 7.22
CA ALA A 347 -15.50 22.24 5.95
C ALA A 347 -15.52 23.27 4.81
N GLY A 348 -15.83 24.54 5.13
CA GLY A 348 -15.74 25.66 4.20
C GLY A 348 -14.32 26.06 3.77
N GLY A 349 -13.28 25.52 4.41
CA GLY A 349 -11.86 25.79 4.11
C GLY A 349 -11.21 26.87 4.97
N ASP A 350 -11.92 27.41 5.95
CA ASP A 350 -11.36 28.31 6.96
C ASP A 350 -10.49 27.57 7.97
N TYR A 351 -9.56 28.30 8.58
CA TYR A 351 -8.62 27.77 9.55
C TYR A 351 -8.63 28.61 10.80
N LEU A 352 -8.77 27.95 11.95
CA LEU A 352 -8.72 28.54 13.28
C LEU A 352 -7.52 27.93 14.02
N ARG A 353 -6.83 28.74 14.81
CA ARG A 353 -5.67 28.29 15.60
C ARG A 353 -5.92 28.54 17.07
N GLY A 354 -5.57 27.57 17.90
CA GLY A 354 -5.95 27.56 19.30
C GLY A 354 -5.53 26.29 20.03
N ARG A 355 -6.29 25.91 21.05
CA ARG A 355 -6.13 24.64 21.78
C ARG A 355 -7.41 23.84 21.72
N LEU A 356 -7.28 22.53 21.55
CA LEU A 356 -8.42 21.63 21.65
C LEU A 356 -8.84 21.51 23.12
N VAL A 357 -10.10 21.80 23.41
CA VAL A 357 -10.69 21.60 24.76
C VAL A 357 -11.50 20.32 24.81
N GLY A 358 -12.22 20.01 23.72
CA GLY A 358 -13.03 18.81 23.65
C GLY A 358 -13.67 18.59 22.29
N ILE A 359 -13.98 17.35 21.96
CA ILE A 359 -14.82 16.89 20.86
C ILE A 359 -15.83 15.92 21.45
N ASP A 360 -17.10 16.09 21.09
CA ASP A 360 -18.19 15.15 21.37
C ASP A 360 -18.97 14.85 20.08
N ALA A 361 -20.14 14.23 20.19
CA ALA A 361 -20.95 13.86 19.03
C ALA A 361 -21.41 15.06 18.17
N GLU A 362 -21.54 16.25 18.77
CA GLU A 362 -22.18 17.40 18.11
C GLU A 362 -21.25 18.61 17.98
N THR A 363 -20.27 18.74 18.86
CA THR A 363 -19.47 19.96 19.00
C THR A 363 -17.96 19.69 19.11
N VAL A 364 -17.19 20.67 18.63
CA VAL A 364 -15.76 20.83 18.91
C VAL A 364 -15.61 22.10 19.74
N ARG A 365 -15.20 21.95 21.00
CA ARG A 365 -14.87 23.05 21.91
C ARG A 365 -13.41 23.44 21.70
N PHE A 366 -13.20 24.67 21.23
CA PHE A 366 -11.88 25.15 20.81
C PHE A 366 -11.54 26.48 21.47
N ASP A 367 -10.43 26.53 22.19
CA ASP A 367 -9.94 27.75 22.84
C ASP A 367 -9.14 28.59 21.86
N MET A 368 -9.64 29.79 21.58
CA MET A 368 -8.98 30.80 20.76
C MET A 368 -8.57 31.98 21.64
N ALA A 369 -7.28 32.00 22.03
CA ALA A 369 -6.68 33.07 22.81
C ALA A 369 -7.33 33.33 24.18
N GLY A 370 -7.79 32.27 24.86
CA GLY A 370 -8.44 32.31 26.17
C GLY A 370 -9.97 32.24 26.11
N GLU A 371 -10.56 32.35 24.92
CA GLU A 371 -12.01 32.25 24.72
C GLU A 371 -12.38 30.89 24.12
N VAL A 372 -13.12 30.05 24.87
CA VAL A 372 -13.60 28.75 24.38
C VAL A 372 -14.82 28.94 23.51
N LYS A 373 -14.73 28.58 22.23
CA LYS A 373 -15.86 28.65 21.28
C LYS A 373 -16.39 27.26 20.96
N PRO A 374 -17.72 27.06 20.97
CA PRO A 374 -18.33 25.85 20.44
C PRO A 374 -18.41 25.96 18.91
N LEU A 375 -17.85 24.97 18.21
CA LEU A 375 -17.96 24.82 16.75
C LEU A 375 -18.83 23.59 16.45
N PRO A 376 -19.84 23.66 15.56
CA PRO A 376 -20.59 22.47 15.18
C PRO A 376 -19.66 21.43 14.55
N ARG A 377 -19.66 20.19 15.04
CA ARG A 377 -18.76 19.13 14.61
C ARG A 377 -18.89 18.84 13.11
N ARG A 378 -20.11 18.91 12.57
CA ARG A 378 -20.38 18.75 11.12
C ARG A 378 -19.67 19.79 10.24
N ASP A 379 -19.35 20.96 10.80
CA ASP A 379 -18.67 22.04 10.10
C ASP A 379 -17.15 21.97 10.26
N VAL A 380 -16.65 21.06 11.09
CA VAL A 380 -15.22 20.82 11.28
C VAL A 380 -14.77 19.69 10.36
N ALA A 381 -13.84 19.99 9.47
CA ALA A 381 -13.22 18.98 8.62
C ALA A 381 -12.06 18.28 9.31
N ARG A 382 -11.19 19.05 9.98
CA ARG A 382 -9.96 18.52 10.57
C ARG A 382 -9.58 19.22 11.86
N VAL A 383 -8.97 18.48 12.77
CA VAL A 383 -8.25 18.99 13.94
C VAL A 383 -6.81 18.50 13.83
N ILE A 384 -5.85 19.43 13.78
CA ILE A 384 -4.43 19.13 13.49
C ILE A 384 -3.59 19.59 14.67
N ARG A 385 -2.83 18.69 15.29
CA ARG A 385 -1.88 19.00 16.38
C ARG A 385 -0.61 19.60 15.80
N LEU A 386 -0.22 20.75 16.32
CA LEU A 386 1.00 21.47 15.93
C LEU A 386 2.20 20.90 16.70
N ALA A 387 3.17 20.33 15.98
CA ALA A 387 4.43 19.88 16.57
C ALA A 387 5.26 21.06 17.10
N THR A 388 6.08 20.82 18.12
CA THR A 388 7.16 21.76 18.47
C THR A 388 8.40 21.50 17.58
N PRO A 389 9.30 22.48 17.40
CA PRO A 389 10.53 22.28 16.62
C PRO A 389 11.41 21.12 17.13
N ASP A 390 11.36 20.86 18.44
CA ASP A 390 12.18 19.83 19.10
C ASP A 390 11.45 18.46 19.18
N GLU A 391 10.18 18.40 18.76
CA GLU A 391 9.41 17.15 18.74
C GLU A 391 9.85 16.28 17.56
N SER A 392 10.56 15.19 17.86
CA SER A 392 10.85 14.15 16.88
C SER A 392 9.76 13.08 16.94
N PRO A 393 9.24 12.61 15.79
CA PRO A 393 8.34 11.47 15.78
C PRO A 393 9.06 10.23 16.35
N PRO A 394 8.37 9.38 17.12
CA PRO A 394 8.96 8.14 17.61
C PRO A 394 9.34 7.23 16.43
N HIS A 395 10.46 6.53 16.57
CA HIS A 395 10.92 5.54 15.60
C HIS A 395 9.95 4.36 15.57
N LEU A 396 9.08 4.35 14.56
CA LEU A 396 8.01 3.37 14.42
C LEU A 396 8.56 1.94 14.38
N ARG A 397 9.65 1.70 13.65
CA ARG A 397 10.28 0.37 13.61
C ARG A 397 10.68 -0.11 15.01
N ALA A 398 11.28 0.76 15.81
CA ALA A 398 11.72 0.39 17.16
C ALA A 398 10.52 0.09 18.07
N ALA A 399 9.44 0.88 17.96
CA ALA A 399 8.20 0.62 18.70
C ALA A 399 7.61 -0.75 18.32
N LEU A 400 7.52 -1.07 17.03
CA LEU A 400 7.03 -2.37 16.55
C LEU A 400 7.91 -3.54 17.01
N ALA A 401 9.23 -3.39 16.92
CA ALA A 401 10.17 -4.44 17.32
C ALA A 401 10.04 -4.82 18.81
N SER A 402 9.62 -3.88 19.66
CA SER A 402 9.40 -4.12 21.10
C SER A 402 8.17 -4.98 21.41
N LEU A 403 7.24 -5.13 20.47
CA LEU A 403 6.00 -5.90 20.66
C LEU A 403 6.16 -7.40 20.36
N GLY A 404 7.30 -7.79 19.77
CA GLY A 404 7.49 -9.15 19.25
C GLY A 404 6.78 -9.36 17.91
N GLY A 405 7.43 -10.09 17.00
CA GLY A 405 6.98 -10.25 15.61
C GLY A 405 7.79 -9.41 14.62
N LEU A 406 7.42 -9.48 13.34
CA LEU A 406 8.11 -8.80 12.25
C LEU A 406 7.59 -7.37 12.08
N PRO A 407 8.42 -6.31 12.27
CA PRO A 407 7.99 -4.94 12.02
C PRO A 407 7.57 -4.75 10.57
N LEU A 408 6.32 -4.37 10.37
CA LEU A 408 5.72 -4.27 9.05
C LEU A 408 4.80 -3.04 8.96
N VAL A 409 4.83 -2.36 7.82
CA VAL A 409 3.86 -1.30 7.48
C VAL A 409 3.20 -1.61 6.15
N VAL A 410 1.87 -1.74 6.15
CA VAL A 410 1.06 -1.85 4.93
C VAL A 410 0.64 -0.46 4.49
N VAL A 411 0.89 -0.13 3.22
CA VAL A 411 0.46 1.11 2.58
C VAL A 411 -0.68 0.79 1.62
N GLY A 412 -1.86 1.35 1.87
CA GLY A 412 -3.04 1.21 1.01
C GLY A 412 -3.00 2.14 -0.20
N GLY A 413 -3.81 1.83 -1.23
CA GLY A 413 -3.95 2.70 -2.40
C GLY A 413 -4.56 4.08 -2.12
N ASP A 414 -5.16 4.27 -0.93
CA ASP A 414 -5.60 5.57 -0.44
C ASP A 414 -4.51 6.35 0.31
N GLY A 415 -3.28 5.84 0.33
CA GLY A 415 -2.12 6.43 1.00
C GLY A 415 -2.07 6.19 2.51
N ARG A 416 -3.07 5.50 3.09
CA ARG A 416 -3.03 5.18 4.53
C ARG A 416 -1.97 4.14 4.84
N ARG A 417 -1.31 4.33 5.98
CA ARG A 417 -0.25 3.46 6.51
C ARG A 417 -0.78 2.75 7.75
N GLN A 418 -0.73 1.43 7.79
CA GLN A 418 -1.10 0.64 8.97
C GLN A 418 0.14 -0.13 9.41
N ALA A 419 0.61 0.12 10.64
CA ALA A 419 1.79 -0.55 11.17
C ALA A 419 1.40 -1.67 12.13
N ILE A 420 2.15 -2.76 12.06
CA ILE A 420 1.89 -3.97 12.82
C ILE A 420 3.20 -4.71 13.08
N ALA A 421 3.37 -5.19 14.31
CA ALA A 421 4.35 -6.21 14.63
C ALA A 421 3.72 -7.55 14.25
N ALA A 422 3.99 -8.02 13.03
CA ALA A 422 3.29 -9.14 12.43
C ALA A 422 3.68 -10.46 13.10
N THR A 423 2.68 -11.22 13.53
CA THR A 423 2.83 -12.55 14.16
C THR A 423 2.31 -13.68 13.28
N GLY A 424 1.70 -13.35 12.13
CA GLY A 424 1.23 -14.33 11.16
C GLY A 424 0.45 -13.74 10.00
N LEU A 425 -0.05 -14.64 9.15
CA LEU A 425 -0.95 -14.33 8.04
C LEU A 425 -2.20 -15.20 8.15
N ARG A 426 -3.38 -14.58 8.08
CA ARG A 426 -4.67 -15.28 8.05
C ARG A 426 -5.45 -14.87 6.81
N ALA A 427 -5.66 -15.83 5.90
CA ALA A 427 -6.23 -15.59 4.59
C ALA A 427 -5.44 -14.50 3.83
N ASP A 428 -6.04 -13.35 3.58
CA ASP A 428 -5.46 -12.19 2.89
C ASP A 428 -5.13 -11.02 3.84
N ALA A 429 -4.99 -11.29 5.13
CA ALA A 429 -4.70 -10.27 6.14
C ALA A 429 -3.53 -10.63 7.05
N VAL A 430 -2.70 -9.63 7.35
CA VAL A 430 -1.61 -9.74 8.33
C VAL A 430 -2.19 -9.56 9.72
N VAL A 431 -1.82 -10.43 10.65
CA VAL A 431 -2.25 -10.38 12.05
C VAL A 431 -1.05 -10.09 12.95
N GLY A 432 -1.29 -9.44 14.09
CA GLY A 432 -0.24 -8.98 15.01
C GLY A 432 -0.69 -7.81 15.87
N ASP A 433 0.26 -7.05 16.37
CA ASP A 433 0.02 -5.97 17.34
C ASP A 433 0.43 -4.60 16.81
N SER A 434 -0.41 -3.59 17.00
CA SER A 434 -0.09 -2.17 16.78
C SER A 434 0.35 -1.54 18.10
N PRO A 435 1.36 -0.66 18.11
CA PRO A 435 1.79 0.05 19.32
C PRO A 435 0.69 0.89 19.96
N VAL A 436 -0.27 1.36 19.16
CA VAL A 436 -1.36 2.23 19.62
C VAL A 436 -2.70 1.49 19.69
N LEU A 437 -2.95 0.56 18.77
CA LEU A 437 -4.25 -0.14 18.69
C LEU A 437 -4.28 -1.49 19.38
N GLY A 438 -3.14 -2.02 19.84
CA GLY A 438 -3.02 -3.38 20.35
C GLY A 438 -3.27 -4.42 19.25
N PRO A 439 -3.88 -5.57 19.58
CA PRO A 439 -4.16 -6.64 18.62
C PRO A 439 -4.94 -6.13 17.40
N THR A 440 -4.41 -6.38 16.20
CA THR A 440 -4.95 -5.84 14.95
C THR A 440 -4.83 -6.83 13.80
N THR A 441 -5.69 -6.63 12.80
CA THR A 441 -5.67 -7.36 11.54
C THR A 441 -5.68 -6.35 10.42
N VAL A 442 -4.71 -6.44 9.52
CA VAL A 442 -4.48 -5.50 8.42
C VAL A 442 -4.73 -6.23 7.10
N PRO A 443 -5.81 -5.92 6.37
CA PRO A 443 -6.07 -6.56 5.08
C PRO A 443 -5.02 -6.14 4.04
N LEU A 444 -4.55 -7.11 3.25
CA LEU A 444 -3.68 -6.87 2.08
C LEU A 444 -4.49 -6.51 0.83
N ALA A 445 -5.81 -6.72 0.86
CA ALA A 445 -6.73 -6.23 -0.17
C ALA A 445 -6.61 -4.70 -0.29
N GLY A 446 -6.22 -4.21 -1.47
CA GLY A 446 -6.01 -2.77 -1.71
C GLY A 446 -4.66 -2.23 -1.22
N ALA A 447 -3.78 -3.07 -0.65
CA ALA A 447 -2.39 -2.68 -0.39
C ALA A 447 -1.67 -2.38 -1.72
N VAL A 448 -0.89 -1.32 -1.76
CA VAL A 448 -0.02 -0.99 -2.90
C VAL A 448 1.44 -1.28 -2.58
N LYS A 449 1.80 -1.24 -1.30
CA LYS A 449 3.15 -1.51 -0.83
C LYS A 449 3.14 -2.08 0.58
N VAL A 450 4.11 -2.93 0.89
CA VAL A 450 4.43 -3.36 2.25
C VAL A 450 5.90 -3.05 2.51
N LEU A 451 6.18 -2.44 3.66
CA LEU A 451 7.53 -2.12 4.12
C LEU A 451 7.87 -3.03 5.28
N LEU A 452 9.07 -3.59 5.29
CA LEU A 452 9.57 -4.49 6.31
C LEU A 452 10.92 -3.98 6.82
N GLY A 453 11.14 -4.12 8.13
CA GLY A 453 12.42 -3.75 8.74
C GLY A 453 12.79 -2.29 8.46
N ASP A 454 14.01 -2.04 7.96
CA ASP A 454 14.60 -0.69 7.88
C ASP A 454 13.92 0.16 6.79
N ALA A 455 13.26 -0.48 5.82
CA ALA A 455 12.48 0.19 4.79
C ALA A 455 11.35 1.06 5.38
N ILE A 456 10.91 0.77 6.61
CA ILE A 456 9.91 1.58 7.32
C ILE A 456 10.44 2.99 7.62
N GLU A 457 11.68 3.08 8.11
CA GLU A 457 12.31 4.35 8.46
C GLU A 457 12.84 5.05 7.20
N GLU A 458 13.43 4.31 6.26
CA GLU A 458 13.87 4.84 4.97
C GLU A 458 12.73 5.51 4.20
N ALA A 459 11.57 4.87 4.12
CA ALA A 459 10.39 5.44 3.47
C ALA A 459 9.90 6.71 4.19
N SER A 460 9.97 6.74 5.52
CA SER A 460 9.56 7.89 6.34
C SER A 460 10.54 9.07 6.23
N ALA A 461 11.82 8.79 5.92
CA ALA A 461 12.81 9.81 5.62
C ALA A 461 12.70 10.35 4.19
N ALA A 462 12.34 9.49 3.23
CA ALA A 462 12.20 9.85 1.82
C ALA A 462 10.93 10.69 1.55
N GLU A 463 9.81 10.38 2.21
CA GLU A 463 8.54 11.07 2.03
C GLU A 463 8.03 11.66 3.35
N PRO A 464 7.65 12.96 3.36
CA PRO A 464 7.16 13.58 4.58
C PRO A 464 5.86 12.91 5.03
N LEU A 465 5.81 12.52 6.31
CA LEU A 465 4.61 11.95 6.93
C LEU A 465 3.41 12.90 6.76
N PRO A 466 2.17 12.36 6.71
CA PRO A 466 0.98 13.18 6.70
C PRO A 466 1.02 14.21 7.83
N TYR A 467 0.77 15.47 7.48
CA TYR A 467 0.79 16.60 8.41
C TYR A 467 2.15 16.96 9.02
N ALA A 468 3.26 16.40 8.57
CA ALA A 468 4.60 16.73 9.06
C ALA A 468 4.95 18.23 8.90
N GLN A 469 4.34 18.95 7.94
CA GLN A 469 4.57 20.39 7.80
C GLN A 469 3.99 21.26 8.93
N TRP A 470 3.15 20.72 9.81
CA TRP A 470 2.44 21.49 10.84
C TRP A 470 3.29 21.67 12.11
N VAL A 471 4.45 22.28 11.96
CA VAL A 471 5.40 22.57 13.05
C VAL A 471 5.33 24.04 13.43
N ARG A 472 5.20 24.33 14.73
CA ARG A 472 5.17 25.71 15.27
C ARG A 472 6.50 26.40 15.01
N ARG A 473 6.45 27.69 14.75
CA ARG A 473 7.63 28.56 14.63
C ARG A 473 7.45 29.78 15.52
N PRO A 474 8.43 30.14 16.36
CA PRO A 474 8.35 31.39 17.11
C PRO A 474 8.34 32.57 16.13
N ALA A 475 7.58 33.62 16.44
CA ALA A 475 7.69 34.88 15.71
C ALA A 475 9.12 35.43 15.81
N ALA A 476 9.63 36.01 14.72
CA ALA A 476 10.95 36.64 14.71
C ALA A 476 11.09 37.65 15.86
N ALA A 477 12.28 37.72 16.47
CA ALA A 477 12.60 38.72 17.48
C ALA A 477 12.39 40.14 16.92
N ALA A 478 12.04 41.10 17.78
CA ALA A 478 12.00 42.49 17.36
C ALA A 478 13.41 42.89 16.91
N LYS A 479 13.55 43.50 15.73
CA LYS A 479 14.79 44.20 15.41
C LYS A 479 14.97 45.27 16.48
N ALA A 480 16.01 45.16 17.30
CA ALA A 480 16.38 46.22 18.22
C ALA A 480 16.53 47.50 17.41
N SER A 481 15.74 48.54 17.73
CA SER A 481 15.89 49.82 17.06
C SER A 481 17.28 50.34 17.38
N SER A 482 18.17 50.36 16.40
CA SER A 482 19.51 50.96 16.50
C SER A 482 19.46 52.49 16.54
N ASP A 483 18.32 53.08 16.92
CA ASP A 483 18.17 54.53 17.01
C ASP A 483 18.52 54.96 18.43
N GLY A 484 19.82 55.03 18.68
CA GLY A 484 20.40 55.60 19.88
C GLY A 484 20.20 57.11 19.90
N ARG A 485 18.99 57.56 20.23
CA ARG A 485 18.77 58.89 20.81
C ARG A 485 18.36 58.73 22.26
N ILE A 486 19.36 58.86 23.12
CA ILE A 486 19.19 59.11 24.56
C ILE A 486 18.68 60.56 24.68
N PRO A 487 17.62 60.83 25.48
CA PRO A 487 17.17 62.19 25.76
C PRO A 487 18.19 63.01 26.55
#